data_AF-A0AAX1D1Z5-F1
#
_entry.id   AF-A0AAX1D1Z5-F1
#
_cell.length_a   1.000
_cell.length_b   1.000
_cell.length_c   1.000
_cell.angle_alpha   90.00
_cell.angle_beta   90.00
_cell.angle_gamma   90.00
#
_symmetry.space_group_name_H-M   'P 1'
#
loop_
_entity.id
_entity.type
_entity.pdbx_description
1 polymer ?
#
loop_
_entity_poly.entity_id
_entity_poly.type
_entity_poly.pdbx_seq_one_letter_code
_entity_poly.pdbx_strand_id
1 'polypeptide(L)'
;MVAVYVAYQSATTARKKLKFDMFEKRVRVYEDVRAFFKLTDSGALTYQEIQTISGLRAHAKFLFASPAIDDFLNEVTEQSRELIYLQMPRRPNASGDGKILFPDEDPIRAFRRKTMDQYILSTVTDATPPPEDGPEYDWLPAARWIYDHKNRWDTLTLAYLQLNH
;
A
#
# COMPACT_ATOMS: atom_id res chain seq x y z
N MET A 1 32.15 -18.43 38.21
CA MET A 1 30.73 -18.79 37.95
C MET A 1 29.81 -17.58 37.80
N VAL A 2 29.95 -16.53 38.61
CA VAL A 2 29.13 -15.30 38.50
C VAL A 2 29.20 -14.65 37.12
N ALA A 3 30.38 -14.52 36.50
CA ALA A 3 30.54 -13.90 35.18
C ALA A 3 29.83 -14.65 34.04
N VAL A 4 29.83 -15.99 34.07
CA VAL A 4 29.13 -16.83 33.08
C VAL A 4 27.62 -16.69 33.22
N TYR A 5 27.13 -16.66 34.46
CA TYR A 5 25.71 -16.44 34.76
C TYR A 5 25.24 -15.04 34.33
N VAL A 6 26.03 -14.00 34.59
CA VAL A 6 25.74 -12.62 34.14
C VAL A 6 25.73 -12.54 32.62
N ALA A 7 26.71 -13.13 31.93
CA ALA A 7 26.73 -13.16 30.46
C ALA A 7 25.51 -13.88 29.88
N TYR A 8 25.10 -15.01 30.47
CA TYR A 8 23.90 -15.74 30.08
C TYR A 8 22.61 -14.92 30.30
N GLN A 9 22.46 -14.29 31.46
CA GLN A 9 21.31 -13.43 31.75
C GLN A 9 21.24 -12.20 30.84
N SER A 10 22.38 -11.58 30.53
CA SER A 10 22.47 -10.48 29.57
C SER A 10 22.08 -10.93 28.16
N ALA A 11 22.56 -12.10 27.72
CA ALA A 11 22.20 -12.66 26.41
C ALA A 11 20.72 -13.01 26.30
N THR A 12 20.11 -13.59 27.34
CA THR A 12 18.68 -13.90 27.35
C THR A 12 17.82 -12.64 27.38
N THR A 13 18.21 -11.62 28.13
CA THR A 13 17.54 -10.31 28.17
C THR A 13 17.62 -9.61 26.82
N ALA A 14 18.81 -9.58 26.20
CA ALA A 14 19.00 -9.00 24.87
C ALA A 14 18.14 -9.70 23.81
N ARG A 15 18.01 -11.03 23.86
CA ARG A 15 17.12 -11.80 22.97
C ARG A 15 15.65 -11.44 23.17
N LYS A 16 15.19 -11.29 24.42
CA LYS A 16 13.81 -10.88 24.73
C LYS A 16 13.53 -9.47 24.20
N LYS A 17 14.44 -8.53 24.46
CA LYS A 17 14.34 -7.15 23.95
C LYS A 17 14.30 -7.13 22.43
N LEU A 18 15.21 -7.85 21.77
CA LEU A 18 15.23 -7.93 20.30
C LEU A 18 13.90 -8.47 19.74
N LYS A 19 13.33 -9.51 20.36
CA LYS A 19 12.01 -10.04 19.95
C LYS A 19 10.91 -8.99 20.07
N PHE A 20 10.90 -8.24 21.17
CA PHE A 20 9.93 -7.17 21.39
C PHE A 20 10.12 -6.01 20.41
N ASP A 21 11.36 -5.55 20.20
CA ASP A 21 11.69 -4.51 19.23
C ASP A 21 11.29 -4.92 17.80
N MET A 22 11.49 -6.20 17.43
CA MET A 22 11.03 -6.73 16.14
C MET A 22 9.51 -6.77 16.03
N PHE A 23 8.82 -7.13 17.11
CA PHE A 23 7.37 -7.14 17.18
C PHE A 23 6.80 -5.73 16.98
N GLU A 24 7.28 -4.74 17.72
CA GLU A 24 6.84 -3.34 17.57
C GLU A 24 7.06 -2.82 16.14
N LYS A 25 8.20 -3.16 15.53
CA LYS A 25 8.49 -2.78 14.14
C LYS A 25 7.52 -3.45 13.15
N ARG A 26 7.13 -4.70 13.36
CA ARG A 26 6.12 -5.39 12.53
C ARG A 26 4.76 -4.73 12.65
N VAL A 27 4.34 -4.38 13.87
CA VAL A 27 3.08 -3.67 14.11
C VAL A 27 3.08 -2.34 13.38
N ARG A 28 4.17 -1.56 13.47
CA ARG A 28 4.27 -0.28 12.75
C ARG A 28 4.15 -0.47 11.24
N VAL A 29 4.88 -1.41 10.64
CA VAL A 29 4.78 -1.68 9.19
C VAL A 29 3.38 -2.17 8.80
N TYR A 30 2.75 -2.97 9.65
CA TYR A 30 1.36 -3.38 9.48
C TYR A 30 0.40 -2.19 9.39
N GLU A 31 0.50 -1.25 10.33
CA GLU A 31 -0.31 -0.04 10.38
C GLU A 31 -0.03 0.89 9.19
N ASP A 32 1.25 1.09 8.85
CA ASP A 32 1.65 1.97 7.74
C ASP A 32 1.13 1.45 6.38
N VAL A 33 1.20 0.14 6.14
CA VAL A 33 0.66 -0.47 4.91
C VAL A 33 -0.88 -0.36 4.89
N ARG A 34 -1.56 -0.53 6.03
CA ARG A 34 -3.01 -0.29 6.09
C ARG A 34 -3.37 1.17 5.85
N ALA A 35 -2.58 2.11 6.35
CA ALA A 35 -2.77 3.52 6.09
C ALA A 35 -2.60 3.82 4.60
N PHE A 36 -1.62 3.20 3.93
CA PHE A 36 -1.45 3.31 2.48
C PHE A 36 -2.69 2.83 1.71
N PHE A 37 -3.29 1.69 2.06
CA PHE A 37 -4.53 1.22 1.42
C PHE A 37 -5.73 2.17 1.60
N LYS A 38 -5.75 3.01 2.63
CA LYS A 38 -6.80 4.03 2.76
C LYS A 38 -6.61 5.18 1.76
N LEU A 39 -5.38 5.45 1.34
CA LEU A 39 -5.10 6.47 0.32
C LEU A 39 -5.59 6.00 -1.06
N THR A 40 -5.46 4.69 -1.33
CA THR A 40 -5.87 4.10 -2.61
C THR A 40 -7.38 4.10 -2.81
N ASP A 41 -8.18 4.19 -1.75
CA ASP A 41 -9.65 4.29 -1.85
C ASP A 41 -10.09 5.54 -2.65
N SER A 42 -9.22 6.54 -2.81
CA SER A 42 -9.49 7.72 -3.64
C SER A 42 -9.29 7.50 -5.15
N GLY A 43 -8.75 6.35 -5.58
CA GLY A 43 -8.43 6.05 -6.98
C GLY A 43 -7.26 6.88 -7.56
N ALA A 44 -6.63 7.75 -6.77
CA ALA A 44 -5.52 8.59 -7.18
C ALA A 44 -4.43 8.62 -6.11
N LEU A 45 -3.18 8.36 -6.53
CA LEU A 45 -2.00 8.47 -5.70
C LEU A 45 -1.02 9.47 -6.30
N THR A 46 -0.33 10.20 -5.44
CA THR A 46 0.83 11.03 -5.77
C THR A 46 2.09 10.17 -5.86
N TYR A 47 3.12 10.71 -6.51
CA TYR A 47 4.43 10.05 -6.59
C TYR A 47 5.02 9.74 -5.22
N GLN A 48 4.87 10.65 -4.26
CA GLN A 48 5.38 10.48 -2.91
C GLN A 48 4.69 9.31 -2.18
N GLU A 49 3.38 9.15 -2.34
CA GLU A 49 2.62 8.04 -1.75
C GLU A 49 3.08 6.69 -2.30
N ILE A 50 3.48 6.60 -3.58
CA ILE A 50 4.05 5.36 -4.13
C ILE A 50 5.45 5.07 -3.60
N GLN A 51 6.28 6.10 -3.44
CA GLN A 51 7.60 5.91 -2.82
C GLN A 51 7.47 5.36 -1.40
N THR A 52 6.42 5.77 -0.67
CA THR A 52 6.09 5.21 0.64
C THR A 52 5.87 3.70 0.57
N ILE A 53 5.03 3.17 -0.32
CA ILE A 53 4.79 1.71 -0.38
C ILE A 53 6.04 0.92 -0.77
N SER A 54 6.88 1.47 -1.66
CA SER A 54 8.16 0.86 -2.01
C SER A 54 9.12 0.77 -0.81
N GLY A 55 9.16 1.81 0.03
CA GLY A 55 9.92 1.80 1.28
C GLY A 55 9.37 0.81 2.31
N LEU A 56 8.04 0.77 2.46
CA LEU A 56 7.36 -0.18 3.35
C LEU A 56 7.61 -1.63 2.94
N ARG A 57 7.62 -1.93 1.64
CA ARG A 57 7.98 -3.26 1.12
C ARG A 57 9.38 -3.69 1.57
N ALA A 58 10.38 -2.81 1.44
CA ALA A 58 11.74 -3.13 1.85
C ALA A 58 11.82 -3.45 3.36
N HIS A 59 11.11 -2.69 4.19
CA HIS A 59 11.02 -2.97 5.63
C HIS A 59 10.28 -4.28 5.92
N ALA A 60 9.17 -4.53 5.23
CA ALA A 60 8.36 -5.74 5.39
C ALA A 60 9.15 -7.00 5.01
N LYS A 61 9.91 -6.95 3.92
CA LYS A 61 10.79 -8.05 3.47
C LYS A 61 11.74 -8.49 4.58
N PHE A 62 12.35 -7.54 5.29
CA PHE A 62 13.24 -7.83 6.40
C PHE A 62 12.49 -8.33 7.65
N LEU A 63 11.41 -7.66 8.04
CA LEU A 63 10.73 -7.89 9.32
C LEU A 63 9.91 -9.19 9.34
N PHE A 64 9.23 -9.51 8.23
CA PHE A 64 8.39 -10.69 8.11
C PHE A 64 9.11 -11.87 7.48
N ALA A 65 10.19 -11.63 6.70
CA ALA A 65 10.98 -12.66 6.02
C ALA A 65 10.12 -13.68 5.23
N SER A 66 9.00 -13.21 4.68
CA SER A 66 8.02 -14.03 3.96
C SER A 66 8.02 -13.65 2.48
N PRO A 67 8.31 -14.59 1.55
CA PRO A 67 8.22 -14.34 0.12
C PRO A 67 6.82 -13.90 -0.30
N ALA A 68 5.77 -14.52 0.26
CA ALA A 68 4.39 -14.16 -0.05
C ALA A 68 4.02 -12.71 0.29
N ILE A 69 4.64 -12.14 1.34
CA ILE A 69 4.48 -10.72 1.69
C ILE A 69 5.25 -9.83 0.70
N ASP A 70 6.48 -10.20 0.34
CA ASP A 70 7.29 -9.44 -0.62
C ASP A 70 6.62 -9.39 -2.00
N ASP A 71 6.10 -10.54 -2.47
CA ASP A 71 5.39 -10.68 -3.74
C ASP A 71 4.10 -9.85 -3.74
N PHE A 72 3.28 -9.96 -2.69
CA PHE A 72 2.05 -9.19 -2.57
C PHE A 72 2.31 -7.67 -2.57
N LEU A 73 3.31 -7.20 -1.81
CA LEU A 73 3.64 -5.76 -1.80
C LEU A 73 4.30 -5.30 -3.11
N ASN A 74 4.95 -6.19 -3.85
CA ASN A 74 5.40 -5.91 -5.22
C ASN A 74 4.22 -5.67 -6.16
N GLU A 75 3.23 -6.57 -6.15
CA GLU A 75 2.01 -6.44 -6.96
C GLU A 75 1.27 -5.13 -6.61
N VAL A 76 1.13 -4.80 -5.32
CA VAL A 76 0.55 -3.51 -4.88
C VAL A 76 1.35 -2.33 -5.42
N THR A 77 2.68 -2.41 -5.42
CA THR A 77 3.54 -1.34 -5.96
C THR A 77 3.35 -1.18 -7.47
N GLU A 78 3.23 -2.28 -8.22
CA GLU A 78 2.99 -2.28 -9.66
C GLU A 78 1.63 -1.66 -10.00
N GLN A 79 0.55 -2.10 -9.35
CA GLN A 79 -0.78 -1.50 -9.55
C GLN A 79 -0.80 -0.02 -9.15
N SER A 80 -0.08 0.36 -8.09
CA SER A 80 0.04 1.76 -7.70
C SER A 80 0.71 2.59 -8.79
N ARG A 81 1.77 2.06 -9.44
CA ARG A 81 2.48 2.77 -10.52
C ARG A 81 1.57 3.02 -11.72
N GLU A 82 0.72 2.06 -12.07
CA GLU A 82 -0.29 2.23 -13.12
C GLU A 82 -1.21 3.42 -12.82
N LEU A 83 -1.59 3.61 -11.55
CA LEU A 83 -2.43 4.75 -11.15
C LEU A 83 -1.78 6.12 -11.42
N ILE A 84 -0.45 6.24 -11.37
CA ILE A 84 0.29 7.47 -11.70
C ILE A 84 0.54 7.61 -13.19
N TYR A 85 0.97 6.54 -13.86
CA TYR A 85 1.26 6.60 -15.29
C TYR A 85 0.04 7.10 -16.07
N LEU A 86 -1.15 6.71 -15.63
CA LEU A 86 -2.43 7.11 -16.20
C LEU A 86 -2.96 8.46 -15.69
N GLN A 87 -2.31 9.08 -14.70
CA GLN A 87 -2.53 10.48 -14.31
C GLN A 87 -1.69 11.45 -15.14
N MET A 88 -0.58 10.98 -15.73
CA MET A 88 0.24 11.84 -16.58
C MET A 88 -0.57 12.27 -17.80
N PRO A 89 -0.58 13.57 -18.16
CA PRO A 89 -1.33 14.04 -19.32
C PRO A 89 -0.87 13.28 -20.57
N ARG A 90 -1.76 12.45 -21.15
CA ARG A 90 -1.52 11.73 -22.42
C ARG A 90 -1.43 12.64 -23.65
N ARG A 91 -1.62 13.95 -23.48
CA ARG A 91 -1.46 14.95 -24.54
C ARG A 91 -0.47 16.02 -24.09
N PRO A 92 0.41 16.52 -24.98
CA PRO A 92 0.99 17.84 -24.77
C PRO A 92 -0.19 18.79 -24.52
N ASN A 93 -0.04 19.67 -23.54
CA ASN A 93 -0.99 20.76 -23.32
C ASN A 93 -1.40 21.38 -24.67
N ALA A 94 -2.68 21.72 -24.85
CA ALA A 94 -3.20 22.31 -26.09
C ALA A 94 -2.46 23.60 -26.51
N SER A 95 -1.65 24.15 -25.61
CA SER A 95 -0.80 25.33 -25.73
C SER A 95 0.54 25.07 -26.46
N GLY A 96 0.95 23.81 -26.70
CA GLY A 96 2.12 23.48 -27.55
C GLY A 96 3.49 23.87 -26.98
N ASP A 97 3.53 24.36 -25.75
CA ASP A 97 4.69 24.93 -25.04
C ASP A 97 5.46 23.89 -24.20
N GLY A 98 5.15 22.60 -24.39
CA GLY A 98 5.94 21.47 -23.87
C GLY A 98 5.96 21.35 -22.34
N LYS A 99 5.13 22.13 -21.64
CA LYS A 99 4.98 22.05 -20.19
C LYS A 99 4.03 20.90 -19.86
N ILE A 100 4.53 19.94 -19.08
CA ILE A 100 3.67 18.94 -18.43
C ILE A 100 2.80 19.72 -17.43
N LEU A 101 1.57 20.05 -17.83
CA LEU A 101 0.56 20.49 -16.89
C LEU A 101 0.14 19.25 -16.11
N PHE A 102 0.62 19.11 -14.88
CA PHE A 102 -0.17 18.40 -13.88
C PHE A 102 -1.45 19.24 -13.76
N PRO A 103 -2.62 18.73 -14.16
CA PRO A 103 -3.87 19.38 -13.76
C PRO A 103 -3.75 19.58 -12.25
N ASP A 104 -4.22 20.70 -11.71
CA ASP A 104 -4.37 20.85 -10.25
C ASP A 104 -4.89 19.50 -9.73
N GLU A 105 -4.22 18.88 -8.75
CA GLU A 105 -4.43 17.44 -8.46
C GLU A 105 -5.91 17.10 -8.12
N ASP A 106 -6.69 18.12 -7.81
CA ASP A 106 -8.06 18.07 -7.31
C ASP A 106 -9.14 17.53 -8.27
N PRO A 107 -9.29 17.96 -9.55
CA PRO A 107 -10.40 17.52 -10.39
C PRO A 107 -10.28 16.06 -10.81
N ILE A 108 -9.06 15.59 -11.12
CA ILE A 108 -8.81 14.16 -11.44
C ILE A 108 -9.05 13.32 -10.19
N ARG A 109 -8.50 13.72 -9.04
CA ARG A 109 -8.69 13.00 -7.78
C ARG A 109 -10.16 12.97 -7.37
N ALA A 110 -10.91 14.05 -7.55
CA ALA A 110 -12.35 14.10 -7.27
C ALA A 110 -13.16 13.19 -8.20
N PHE A 111 -12.88 13.20 -9.51
CA PHE A 111 -13.51 12.29 -10.46
C PHE A 111 -13.24 10.83 -10.09
N ARG A 112 -11.96 10.47 -9.92
CA ARG A 112 -11.56 9.09 -9.60
C ARG A 112 -12.13 8.62 -8.27
N ARG A 113 -12.15 9.48 -7.25
CA ARG A 113 -12.77 9.19 -5.96
C ARG A 113 -14.26 8.89 -6.13
N LYS A 114 -15.00 9.73 -6.85
CA LYS A 114 -16.43 9.48 -7.11
C LYS A 114 -16.67 8.16 -7.84
N THR A 115 -15.85 7.85 -8.84
CA THR A 115 -15.91 6.58 -9.58
C THR A 115 -15.61 5.39 -8.66
N MET A 116 -14.62 5.52 -7.77
CA MET A 116 -14.27 4.48 -6.81
C MET A 116 -15.35 4.31 -5.74
N ASP A 117 -15.95 5.38 -5.23
CA ASP A 117 -17.08 5.34 -4.29
C ASP A 117 -18.28 4.60 -4.92
N GLN A 118 -18.56 4.83 -6.21
CA GLN A 118 -19.59 4.10 -6.94
C GLN A 118 -19.25 2.61 -7.05
N TYR A 119 -17.99 2.28 -7.37
CA TYR A 119 -17.54 0.88 -7.40
C TYR A 119 -17.69 0.20 -6.04
N ILE A 120 -17.18 0.82 -4.98
CA ILE A 120 -17.28 0.32 -3.59
C ILE A 120 -18.75 0.06 -3.23
N LEU A 121 -19.64 1.02 -3.52
CA LEU A 121 -21.07 0.86 -3.29
C LEU A 121 -21.65 -0.34 -4.06
N SER A 122 -21.25 -0.54 -5.32
CA SER A 122 -21.68 -1.69 -6.12
C SER A 122 -21.13 -3.04 -5.62
N THR A 123 -20.04 -3.05 -4.84
CA THR A 123 -19.54 -4.30 -4.23
C THR A 123 -20.33 -4.74 -3.00
N VAL A 124 -21.11 -3.84 -2.39
CA VAL A 124 -21.85 -4.10 -1.15
C VAL A 124 -23.37 -3.94 -1.29
N THR A 125 -23.86 -3.50 -2.46
CA THR A 125 -25.28 -3.28 -2.77
C THR A 125 -25.58 -3.63 -4.23
N ASP A 126 -26.85 -3.61 -4.62
CA ASP A 126 -27.29 -3.77 -6.03
C ASP A 126 -27.06 -2.51 -6.89
N ALA A 127 -26.24 -1.56 -6.44
CA ALA A 127 -25.93 -0.35 -7.19
C ALA A 127 -25.18 -0.69 -8.49
N THR A 128 -25.43 0.09 -9.54
CA THR A 128 -24.76 -0.08 -10.83
C THR A 128 -23.27 0.27 -10.71
N PRO A 129 -22.34 -0.59 -11.18
CA PRO A 129 -20.92 -0.30 -11.18
C PRO A 129 -20.61 0.90 -12.09
N PRO A 130 -19.45 1.56 -11.90
CA PRO A 130 -19.03 2.63 -12.81
C PRO A 130 -18.79 2.09 -14.22
N PRO A 131 -18.89 2.94 -15.25
CA PRO A 131 -18.51 2.59 -16.62
C PRO A 131 -17.07 2.10 -16.69
N GLU A 132 -16.80 1.17 -17.61
CA GLU A 132 -15.47 0.57 -17.82
C GLU A 132 -14.88 0.94 -19.18
N ASP A 133 -15.71 1.46 -20.08
CA ASP A 133 -15.31 1.81 -21.43
C ASP A 133 -14.84 3.26 -21.50
N GLY A 134 -13.63 3.47 -22.02
CA GLY A 134 -13.08 4.80 -22.33
C GLY A 134 -11.73 5.09 -21.66
N PRO A 135 -10.89 5.92 -22.29
CA PRO A 135 -9.53 6.21 -21.80
C PRO A 135 -9.49 6.88 -20.41
N GLU A 136 -10.59 7.51 -19.98
CA GLU A 136 -10.75 8.08 -18.64
C GLU A 136 -10.90 7.03 -17.53
N TYR A 137 -11.17 5.75 -17.86
CA TYR A 137 -11.32 4.64 -16.92
C TYR A 137 -10.15 3.66 -16.93
N ASP A 138 -9.11 3.87 -17.75
CA ASP A 138 -7.94 2.96 -17.85
C ASP A 138 -7.26 2.66 -16.50
N TRP A 139 -7.39 3.57 -15.51
CA TRP A 139 -6.83 3.43 -14.16
C TRP A 139 -7.66 2.54 -13.25
N LEU A 140 -8.94 2.35 -13.57
CA LEU A 140 -9.92 1.70 -12.73
C LEU A 140 -9.58 0.22 -12.46
N PRO A 141 -9.09 -0.59 -13.43
CA PRO A 141 -8.66 -1.95 -13.17
C PRO A 141 -7.60 -2.05 -12.06
N ALA A 142 -6.59 -1.17 -12.10
CA ALA A 142 -5.53 -1.15 -11.08
C ALA A 142 -6.06 -0.76 -9.69
N ALA A 143 -6.94 0.25 -9.62
CA ALA A 143 -7.55 0.68 -8.36
C ALA A 143 -8.45 -0.41 -7.76
N ARG A 144 -9.25 -1.08 -8.59
CA ARG A 144 -10.11 -2.20 -8.17
C ARG A 144 -9.27 -3.37 -7.66
N TRP A 145 -8.22 -3.73 -8.37
CA TRP A 145 -7.32 -4.79 -7.92
C TRP A 145 -6.79 -4.51 -6.52
N ILE A 146 -6.32 -3.29 -6.25
CA ILE A 146 -5.82 -2.91 -4.92
C ILE A 146 -6.93 -3.03 -3.87
N TYR A 147 -8.13 -2.53 -4.18
CA TYR A 147 -9.27 -2.59 -3.27
C TYR A 147 -9.69 -4.03 -2.93
N ASP A 148 -9.78 -4.90 -3.94
CA ASP A 148 -10.21 -6.29 -3.78
C ASP A 148 -9.19 -7.12 -3.00
N HIS A 149 -7.91 -6.77 -3.11
CA HIS A 149 -6.81 -7.55 -2.52
C HIS A 149 -6.26 -6.94 -1.23
N LYS A 150 -6.66 -5.74 -0.80
CA LYS A 150 -6.10 -5.08 0.41
C LYS A 150 -6.23 -5.91 1.68
N ASN A 151 -7.30 -6.71 1.81
CA ASN A 151 -7.52 -7.59 2.96
C ASN A 151 -6.53 -8.77 3.02
N ARG A 152 -5.87 -9.12 1.90
CA ARG A 152 -4.80 -10.14 1.87
C ARG A 152 -3.64 -9.75 2.79
N TRP A 153 -3.44 -8.45 3.04
CA TRP A 153 -2.44 -7.97 4.00
C TRP A 153 -2.68 -8.50 5.40
N ASP A 154 -3.92 -8.41 5.89
CA ASP A 154 -4.29 -8.92 7.22
C ASP A 154 -4.05 -10.43 7.29
N THR A 155 -4.53 -11.17 6.27
CA THR A 155 -4.34 -12.63 6.18
C THR A 155 -2.87 -13.05 6.24
N LEU A 156 -1.98 -12.31 5.57
CA LEU A 156 -0.55 -12.64 5.51
C LEU A 156 0.21 -12.25 6.78
N THR A 157 -0.26 -11.25 7.54
CA THR A 157 0.55 -10.63 8.59
C THR A 157 0.08 -10.93 10.01
N LEU A 158 -1.21 -11.22 10.23
CA LEU A 158 -1.75 -11.36 11.59
C LEU A 158 -1.03 -12.41 12.44
N ALA A 159 -0.60 -13.54 11.84
CA ALA A 159 0.15 -14.57 12.54
C ALA A 159 1.51 -14.09 13.08
N TYR A 160 2.11 -13.07 12.46
CA TYR A 160 3.38 -12.47 12.89
C TYR A 160 3.20 -11.39 13.97
N LEU A 161 1.95 -10.95 14.18
CA LEU A 161 1.53 -9.97 15.18
C LEU A 161 0.94 -10.63 16.43
N GLN A 162 1.00 -11.95 16.52
CA GLN A 162 0.69 -12.68 17.74
C GLN A 162 2.00 -12.86 18.54
N LEU A 163 2.00 -12.37 19.79
CA LEU A 163 3.01 -12.77 20.76
C LEU A 163 2.71 -14.22 21.15
N ASN A 164 3.28 -15.17 20.42
CA ASN A 164 3.30 -16.55 20.88
C ASN A 164 4.13 -16.57 22.18
N HIS A 165 3.42 -16.74 23.30
CA HIS A 165 3.96 -16.91 24.65
C HIS A 165 4.56 -18.30 24.82
#